data_AF-A0A560PC01-F1
#
_entry.id   AF-A0A560PC01-F1
#
_cell.length_a   1.000
_cell.length_b   1.000
_cell.length_c   1.000
_cell.angle_alpha   90.00
_cell.angle_beta   90.00
_cell.angle_gamma   90.00
#
_symmetry.space_group_name_H-M   'P 1'
#
loop_
_entity.id
_entity.type
_entity.pdbx_description
1 polymer ?
#
loop_
_entity_poly.entity_id
_entity_poly.type
_entity_poly.pdbx_seq_one_letter_code
_entity_poly.pdbx_strand_id
1 'polypeptide(L)'
;MRLQLSAKVKKKPLDVGSLVYLLRRRNESAKDNRGTPVVISSFVENRRELVVRLLESFIGLRDASVLQFFSNAERFIDWVDTNGYKEAFFSEMYAQQAYRDYTAYLNHQIAHSIWKPTTASQFQSGAVRLIELCFPESYHHILSGAVKIIPDRGSESANEIHVGLYRDVCLAIALQCGYFVLANKPYPCVVNIRDYEVVVFPSFHGAVGPFKESPLSYNAAERRIATVEEYISACVKRGCKPGVRSNIAFDLEKTRTYLDSSNEDDRHWHRLHVAYLAARAYTCLFLLITGATPTELAQFSYEDAQEVEKSPLKKELSAVKFRAGGKSTTYNVGRNTGLPLLKEYLKLREWILNGTTHERLFFTCPDVTQRRNFPTSFAEVSVTQTVTKFYNSISGVFLDPNVPIISARKMRKHKSNGMHSAPEESPNFLTKNQEVGILKRPA
;
A
#
# COMPACT_ATOMS: atom_id res chain seq x y z
N MET A 1 12.36 -23.48 -21.51
CA MET A 1 10.91 -23.55 -21.25
C MET A 1 10.53 -22.43 -20.29
N ARG A 2 9.46 -21.67 -20.56
CA ARG A 2 9.08 -20.50 -19.75
C ARG A 2 7.60 -20.54 -19.39
N LEU A 3 7.25 -20.18 -18.16
CA LEU A 3 5.88 -20.12 -17.64
C LEU A 3 5.43 -18.66 -17.49
N GLN A 4 4.38 -18.26 -18.20
CA GLN A 4 3.80 -16.92 -18.08
C GLN A 4 2.73 -16.91 -17.00
N LEU A 5 2.91 -16.05 -15.99
CA LEU A 5 1.89 -15.74 -14.99
C LEU A 5 1.06 -14.52 -15.44
N SER A 6 -0.04 -14.23 -14.75
CA SER A 6 -0.79 -12.99 -14.92
C SER A 6 0.14 -11.77 -14.85
N ALA A 7 -0.06 -10.84 -15.79
CA ALA A 7 0.70 -9.59 -15.85
C ALA A 7 0.52 -8.71 -14.59
N LYS A 8 -0.55 -8.94 -13.81
CA LYS A 8 -0.77 -8.31 -12.49
C LYS A 8 0.22 -8.81 -11.43
N VAL A 9 0.73 -10.04 -11.57
CA VAL A 9 1.66 -10.67 -10.62
C VAL A 9 3.10 -10.53 -11.09
N LYS A 10 3.40 -10.95 -12.33
CA LYS A 10 4.73 -10.80 -12.91
C LYS A 10 4.62 -10.61 -14.42
N LYS A 11 5.15 -9.48 -14.90
CA LYS A 11 5.16 -9.18 -16.34
C LYS A 11 6.06 -10.15 -17.12
N LYS A 12 7.25 -10.44 -16.57
CA LYS A 12 8.21 -11.35 -17.18
C LYS A 12 7.88 -12.83 -16.87
N PRO A 13 7.92 -13.74 -17.87
CA PRO A 13 7.80 -15.17 -17.63
C PRO A 13 8.84 -15.71 -16.65
N LEU A 14 8.50 -16.78 -15.93
CA LEU A 14 9.43 -17.58 -15.13
C LEU A 14 10.20 -18.53 -16.05
N ASP A 15 11.54 -18.52 -16.00
CA ASP A 15 12.36 -19.40 -16.81
C ASP A 15 12.69 -20.71 -16.08
N VAL A 16 11.67 -21.57 -15.98
CA VAL A 16 11.79 -22.86 -15.28
C VAL A 16 12.76 -23.80 -16.00
N GLY A 17 12.86 -23.70 -17.33
CA GLY A 17 13.76 -24.53 -18.12
C GLY A 17 15.24 -24.27 -17.84
N SER A 18 15.61 -23.09 -17.36
CA SER A 18 17.00 -22.78 -16.99
C SER A 18 17.52 -23.60 -15.80
N LEU A 19 16.62 -24.18 -14.98
CA LEU A 19 16.98 -24.92 -13.78
C LEU A 19 17.72 -26.25 -14.06
N VAL A 20 17.67 -26.76 -15.30
CA VAL A 20 18.39 -27.99 -15.70
C VAL A 20 19.90 -27.79 -15.90
N TYR A 21 20.37 -26.54 -15.83
CA TYR A 21 21.78 -26.19 -15.98
C TYR A 21 22.38 -25.78 -14.64
N LEU A 22 23.61 -26.21 -14.35
CA LEU A 22 24.34 -25.82 -13.14
C LEU A 22 24.87 -24.38 -13.21
N LEU A 23 25.32 -23.95 -14.39
CA LEU A 23 25.90 -22.64 -14.59
C LEU A 23 24.90 -21.74 -15.30
N ARG A 24 24.26 -20.87 -14.51
CA ARG A 24 23.25 -19.90 -14.97
C ARG A 24 23.57 -18.51 -14.46
N ARG A 25 23.30 -17.50 -15.28
CA ARG A 25 23.48 -16.09 -14.91
C ARG A 25 22.14 -15.42 -14.75
N ARG A 26 21.96 -14.64 -13.68
CA ARG A 26 20.78 -13.77 -13.57
C ARG A 26 20.84 -12.68 -14.62
N ASN A 27 19.70 -12.36 -15.22
CA ASN A 27 19.61 -11.25 -16.15
C ASN A 27 19.95 -9.95 -15.41
N GLU A 28 20.79 -9.13 -16.04
CA GLU A 28 21.33 -7.89 -15.47
C GLU A 28 20.22 -6.83 -15.23
N SER A 29 19.10 -6.94 -15.94
CA SER A 29 17.97 -6.03 -15.83
C SER A 29 16.65 -6.75 -15.61
N ALA A 30 15.83 -6.22 -14.71
CA ALA A 30 14.44 -6.64 -14.51
C ALA A 30 13.54 -6.41 -15.74
N LYS A 31 14.00 -5.60 -16.71
CA LYS A 31 13.32 -5.35 -17.99
C LYS A 31 13.78 -6.26 -19.12
N ASP A 32 14.82 -7.07 -18.90
CA ASP A 32 15.31 -8.00 -19.92
C ASP A 32 14.37 -9.20 -20.04
N ASN A 33 13.64 -9.25 -21.17
CA ASN A 33 12.67 -10.30 -21.50
C ASN A 33 13.28 -11.57 -22.11
N ARG A 34 14.62 -11.62 -22.28
CA ARG A 34 15.29 -12.84 -22.69
C ARG A 34 15.21 -13.91 -21.59
N GLY A 35 15.36 -15.17 -22.00
CA GLY A 35 15.55 -16.27 -21.06
C GLY A 35 16.81 -16.07 -20.21
N THR A 36 16.91 -16.82 -19.13
CA THR A 36 18.09 -16.85 -18.26
C THR A 36 19.29 -17.39 -19.05
N PRO A 37 20.40 -16.64 -19.20
CA PRO A 37 21.61 -17.15 -19.84
C PRO A 37 22.17 -18.36 -19.09
N VAL A 38 22.53 -19.41 -19.85
CA VAL A 38 23.08 -20.67 -19.31
C VAL A 38 24.31 -21.10 -20.10
N VAL A 39 25.20 -21.84 -19.45
CA VAL A 39 26.30 -22.54 -20.14
C VAL A 39 25.80 -23.91 -20.56
N ILE A 40 25.73 -24.16 -21.87
CA ILE A 40 25.12 -25.38 -22.44
C ILE A 40 25.80 -26.66 -21.92
N SER A 41 27.13 -26.65 -21.76
CA SER A 41 27.90 -27.79 -21.24
C SER A 41 27.62 -28.11 -19.76
N SER A 42 26.93 -27.23 -19.03
CA SER A 42 26.54 -27.45 -17.64
C SER A 42 25.20 -28.15 -17.46
N PHE A 43 24.65 -28.71 -18.55
CA PHE A 43 23.40 -29.44 -18.58
C PHE A 43 23.45 -30.70 -17.69
N VAL A 44 22.41 -30.91 -16.89
CA VAL A 44 22.24 -32.10 -16.05
C VAL A 44 20.92 -32.77 -16.40
N GLU A 45 21.00 -33.95 -17.03
CA GLU A 45 19.84 -34.66 -17.54
C GLU A 45 18.82 -35.01 -16.46
N ASN A 46 19.28 -35.46 -15.29
CA ASN A 46 18.43 -35.83 -14.15
C ASN A 46 17.58 -34.67 -13.61
N ARG A 47 17.90 -33.40 -13.94
CA ARG A 47 17.10 -32.24 -13.53
C ARG A 47 15.85 -32.02 -14.38
N ARG A 48 15.69 -32.74 -15.50
CA ARG A 48 14.44 -32.68 -16.28
C ARG A 48 13.25 -33.11 -15.43
N GLU A 49 13.40 -34.20 -14.69
CA GLU A 49 12.37 -34.73 -13.79
C GLU A 49 12.01 -33.72 -12.69
N LEU A 50 13.01 -33.10 -12.06
CA LEU A 50 12.80 -32.01 -11.09
C LEU A 50 11.93 -30.88 -11.65
N VAL A 51 12.23 -30.44 -12.88
CA VAL A 51 11.50 -29.36 -13.55
C VAL A 51 10.05 -29.76 -13.86
N VAL A 52 9.82 -31.00 -14.28
CA VAL A 52 8.46 -31.52 -14.53
C VAL A 52 7.66 -31.55 -13.24
N ARG A 53 8.17 -32.17 -12.18
CA ARG A 53 7.48 -32.23 -10.87
C ARG A 53 7.21 -30.84 -10.28
N LEU A 54 8.15 -29.91 -10.47
CA LEU A 54 7.95 -28.52 -10.06
C LEU A 54 6.79 -27.87 -10.82
N LEU A 55 6.67 -28.07 -12.14
CA LEU A 55 5.54 -27.55 -12.91
C LEU A 55 4.21 -28.17 -12.51
N GLU A 56 4.17 -29.48 -12.29
CA GLU A 56 2.96 -30.18 -11.83
C GLU A 56 2.49 -29.64 -10.47
N SER A 57 3.43 -29.35 -9.57
CA SER A 57 3.13 -28.76 -8.26
C SER A 57 2.48 -27.37 -8.32
N PHE A 58 2.52 -26.70 -9.48
CA PHE A 58 1.88 -25.40 -9.68
C PHE A 58 0.40 -25.51 -10.05
N ILE A 59 -0.07 -26.69 -10.47
CA ILE A 59 -1.46 -26.90 -10.86
C ILE A 59 -2.38 -26.60 -9.67
N GLY A 60 -3.43 -25.79 -9.91
CA GLY A 60 -4.38 -25.37 -8.89
C GLY A 60 -3.89 -24.26 -7.94
N LEU A 61 -2.64 -23.81 -8.05
CA LEU A 61 -2.14 -22.68 -7.27
C LEU A 61 -2.46 -21.34 -7.94
N ARG A 62 -2.66 -20.30 -7.12
CA ARG A 62 -2.72 -18.92 -7.61
C ARG A 62 -1.35 -18.47 -8.11
N ASP A 63 -1.31 -17.65 -9.16
CA ASP A 63 -0.07 -17.10 -9.74
C ASP A 63 0.90 -16.50 -8.71
N ALA A 64 0.39 -15.78 -7.71
CA ALA A 64 1.23 -15.21 -6.65
C ALA A 64 1.89 -16.30 -5.78
N SER A 65 1.18 -17.41 -5.53
CA SER A 65 1.72 -18.58 -4.83
C SER A 65 2.76 -19.30 -5.69
N VAL A 66 2.51 -19.43 -7.00
CA VAL A 66 3.47 -20.01 -7.96
C VAL A 66 4.76 -19.19 -7.97
N LEU A 67 4.66 -17.87 -8.09
CA LEU A 67 5.80 -16.97 -8.05
C LEU A 67 6.61 -17.13 -6.77
N GLN A 68 5.95 -17.11 -5.61
CA GLN A 68 6.62 -17.21 -4.33
C GLN A 68 7.31 -18.56 -4.16
N PHE A 69 6.67 -19.66 -4.55
CA PHE A 69 7.26 -20.98 -4.46
C PHE A 69 8.46 -21.11 -5.42
N PHE A 70 8.28 -20.73 -6.69
CA PHE A 70 9.35 -20.75 -7.68
C PHE A 70 10.57 -19.95 -7.21
N SER A 71 10.40 -18.72 -6.73
CA SER A 71 11.52 -17.89 -6.28
C SER A 71 12.25 -18.46 -5.06
N ASN A 72 11.56 -19.17 -4.16
CA ASN A 72 12.21 -19.82 -3.03
C ASN A 72 12.93 -21.12 -3.45
N ALA A 73 12.33 -21.90 -4.36
CA ALA A 73 12.95 -23.10 -4.92
C ALA A 73 14.19 -22.76 -5.76
N GLU A 74 14.09 -21.77 -6.65
CA GLU A 74 15.20 -21.26 -7.47
C GLU A 74 16.38 -20.84 -6.59
N ARG A 75 16.12 -20.15 -5.47
CA ARG A 75 17.16 -19.74 -4.52
C ARG A 75 17.87 -20.93 -3.87
N PHE A 76 17.13 -21.97 -3.49
CA PHE A 76 17.75 -23.18 -2.94
C PHE A 76 18.59 -23.89 -4.01
N ILE A 77 18.08 -24.02 -5.24
CA ILE A 77 18.84 -24.61 -6.36
C ILE A 77 20.11 -23.79 -6.66
N ASP A 78 20.02 -22.45 -6.73
CA ASP A 78 21.17 -21.56 -6.91
C ASP A 78 22.24 -21.83 -5.85
N TRP A 79 21.81 -21.99 -4.59
CA TRP A 79 22.72 -22.23 -3.48
C TRP A 79 23.37 -23.61 -3.56
N VAL A 80 22.58 -24.65 -3.87
CA VAL A 80 23.07 -26.03 -4.09
C VAL A 80 24.12 -26.06 -5.21
N ASP A 81 23.86 -25.35 -6.31
CA ASP A 81 24.76 -25.26 -7.47
C ASP A 81 26.07 -24.55 -7.11
N THR A 82 25.98 -23.43 -6.41
CA THR A 82 27.14 -22.63 -6.01
C THR A 82 28.04 -23.37 -5.02
N ASN A 83 27.47 -24.24 -4.19
CA ASN A 83 28.21 -25.01 -3.18
C ASN A 83 28.57 -26.43 -3.63
N GLY A 84 28.37 -26.77 -4.91
CA GLY A 84 28.85 -28.02 -5.51
C GLY A 84 28.02 -29.27 -5.22
N TYR A 85 26.83 -29.14 -4.62
CA TYR A 85 25.94 -30.27 -4.30
C TYR A 85 25.15 -30.75 -5.54
N LYS A 86 25.86 -31.15 -6.61
CA LYS A 86 25.26 -31.48 -7.91
C LYS A 86 24.18 -32.58 -7.83
N GLU A 87 24.34 -33.50 -6.88
CA GLU A 87 23.52 -34.71 -6.72
C GLU A 87 22.36 -34.58 -5.71
N ALA A 88 22.20 -33.41 -5.09
CA ALA A 88 21.22 -33.19 -4.03
C ALA A 88 19.73 -33.38 -4.43
N PHE A 89 19.43 -33.50 -5.73
CA PHE A 89 18.07 -33.71 -6.22
C PHE A 89 17.77 -35.14 -6.65
N PHE A 90 18.76 -36.03 -6.63
CA PHE A 90 18.61 -37.42 -7.08
C PHE A 90 19.33 -38.44 -6.19
N SER A 91 19.98 -38.01 -5.11
CA SER A 91 20.54 -38.88 -4.07
C SER A 91 20.10 -38.38 -2.70
N GLU A 92 19.49 -39.27 -1.90
CA GLU A 92 18.96 -38.94 -0.57
C GLU A 92 20.07 -38.48 0.39
N MET A 93 21.22 -39.13 0.36
CA MET A 93 22.38 -38.79 1.19
C MET A 93 22.86 -37.37 0.90
N TYR A 94 23.03 -37.03 -0.38
CA TYR A 94 23.45 -35.69 -0.78
C TYR A 94 22.36 -34.64 -0.56
N ALA A 95 21.08 -35.02 -0.69
CA ALA A 95 19.95 -34.16 -0.36
C ALA A 95 19.93 -33.79 1.12
N GLN A 96 20.15 -34.76 2.01
CA GLN A 96 20.17 -34.55 3.46
C GLN A 96 21.34 -33.66 3.86
N GLN A 97 22.53 -33.91 3.31
CA GLN A 97 23.70 -33.06 3.53
C GLN A 97 23.45 -31.62 3.06
N ALA A 98 22.98 -31.44 1.82
CA ALA A 98 22.70 -30.13 1.26
C ALA A 98 21.63 -29.37 2.06
N TYR A 99 20.58 -30.06 2.52
CA TYR A 99 19.52 -29.46 3.34
C TYR A 99 20.03 -28.98 4.71
N ARG A 100 20.86 -29.81 5.36
CA ARG A 100 21.52 -29.46 6.63
C ARG A 100 22.41 -28.24 6.48
N ASP A 101 23.28 -28.25 5.48
CA ASP A 101 24.25 -27.18 5.26
C ASP A 101 23.55 -25.89 4.79
N TYR A 102 22.50 -25.99 3.99
CA TYR A 102 21.67 -24.85 3.63
C TYR A 102 21.00 -24.24 4.86
N THR A 103 20.43 -25.07 5.74
CA THR A 103 19.81 -24.59 6.98
C THR A 103 20.83 -23.92 7.90
N ALA A 104 22.04 -24.47 8.02
CA ALA A 104 23.15 -23.84 8.76
C ALA A 104 23.53 -22.48 8.15
N TYR A 105 23.63 -22.40 6.82
CA TYR A 105 23.83 -21.15 6.10
C TYR A 105 22.71 -20.13 6.40
N LEU A 106 21.44 -20.53 6.35
CA LEU A 106 20.31 -19.65 6.68
C LEU A 106 20.43 -19.10 8.12
N ASN A 107 20.77 -19.96 9.09
CA ASN A 107 20.97 -19.55 10.48
C ASN A 107 22.16 -18.60 10.64
N HIS A 108 23.26 -18.83 9.91
CA HIS A 108 24.39 -17.92 9.88
C HIS A 108 24.00 -16.53 9.34
N GLN A 109 23.17 -16.47 8.30
CA GLN A 109 22.63 -15.20 7.78
C GLN A 109 21.70 -14.49 8.78
N ILE A 110 20.95 -15.25 9.59
CA ILE A 110 20.15 -14.68 10.70
C ILE A 110 21.06 -14.09 11.77
N ALA A 111 22.09 -14.82 12.21
CA ALA A 111 23.02 -14.37 13.24
C ALA A 111 23.73 -13.06 12.85
N HIS A 112 24.04 -12.89 11.56
CA HIS A 112 24.63 -11.66 11.02
C HIS A 112 23.61 -10.56 10.71
N SER A 113 22.33 -10.74 11.08
CA SER A 113 21.24 -9.80 10.81
C SER A 113 21.04 -9.46 9.32
N ILE A 114 21.54 -10.31 8.42
CA ILE A 114 21.34 -10.15 6.97
C ILE A 114 19.90 -10.49 6.63
N TRP A 115 19.34 -11.56 7.22
CA TRP A 115 17.95 -11.97 7.03
C TRP A 115 17.20 -12.07 8.35
N LYS A 116 15.90 -11.72 8.31
CA LYS A 116 15.00 -11.97 9.44
C LYS A 116 14.67 -13.47 9.52
N PRO A 117 14.43 -14.02 10.73
CA PRO A 117 14.00 -15.41 10.91
C PRO A 117 12.80 -15.80 10.04
N THR A 118 11.84 -14.87 9.88
CA THR A 118 10.67 -15.08 9.01
C THR A 118 11.02 -15.27 7.55
N THR A 119 12.01 -14.52 7.03
CA THR A 119 12.47 -14.63 5.64
C THR A 119 13.23 -15.93 5.42
N ALA A 120 14.15 -16.26 6.34
CA ALA A 120 14.91 -17.50 6.28
C ALA A 120 13.99 -18.74 6.38
N SER A 121 12.97 -18.71 7.26
CA SER A 121 11.96 -19.76 7.38
C SER A 121 11.21 -19.99 6.05
N GLN A 122 10.87 -18.93 5.31
CA GLN A 122 10.26 -19.05 3.98
C GLN A 122 11.20 -19.69 2.95
N PHE A 123 12.49 -19.36 2.99
CA PHE A 123 13.50 -19.98 2.12
C PHE A 123 13.68 -21.46 2.45
N GLN A 124 13.72 -21.81 3.75
CA GLN A 124 13.79 -23.20 4.19
C GLN A 124 12.53 -23.96 3.76
N SER A 125 11.33 -23.38 3.85
CA SER A 125 10.09 -23.98 3.35
C SER A 125 10.11 -24.23 1.84
N GLY A 126 10.77 -23.37 1.04
CA GLY A 126 10.98 -23.62 -0.39
C GLY A 126 11.86 -24.86 -0.63
N ALA A 127 12.95 -25.00 0.12
CA ALA A 127 13.82 -26.16 0.05
C ALA A 127 13.10 -27.45 0.48
N VAL A 128 12.37 -27.40 1.60
CA VAL A 128 11.54 -28.52 2.10
C VAL A 128 10.59 -29.02 1.01
N ARG A 129 9.83 -28.11 0.40
CA ARG A 129 8.85 -28.48 -0.62
C ARG A 129 9.52 -29.02 -1.88
N LEU A 130 10.73 -28.58 -2.22
CA LEU A 130 11.48 -29.13 -3.35
C LEU A 130 11.97 -30.55 -3.05
N ILE A 131 12.44 -30.80 -1.82
CA ILE A 131 12.86 -32.13 -1.35
C ILE A 131 11.67 -33.10 -1.35
N GLU A 132 10.50 -32.66 -0.86
CA GLU A 132 9.25 -33.44 -0.92
C GLU A 132 8.90 -33.87 -2.35
N LEU A 133 9.08 -32.96 -3.33
CA LEU A 133 8.85 -33.28 -4.74
C LEU A 133 9.88 -34.26 -5.31
N CYS A 134 11.15 -34.14 -4.93
CA CYS A 134 12.21 -35.05 -5.40
C CYS A 134 12.12 -36.45 -4.79
N PHE A 135 11.77 -36.54 -3.50
CA PHE A 135 11.87 -37.76 -2.69
C PHE A 135 10.57 -38.04 -1.93
N PRO A 136 9.44 -38.30 -2.62
CA PRO A 136 8.12 -38.39 -1.99
C PRO A 136 8.01 -39.46 -0.90
N GLU A 137 8.77 -40.56 -1.02
CA GLU A 137 8.72 -41.68 -0.07
C GLU A 137 9.67 -41.51 1.12
N SER A 138 10.74 -40.74 0.98
CA SER A 138 11.85 -40.68 1.95
C SER A 138 12.16 -39.27 2.48
N TYR A 139 11.41 -38.25 2.05
CA TYR A 139 11.67 -36.85 2.44
C TYR A 139 11.74 -36.65 3.96
N HIS A 140 10.94 -37.36 4.75
CA HIS A 140 10.98 -37.26 6.21
C HIS A 140 12.37 -37.53 6.80
N HIS A 141 13.10 -38.51 6.26
CA HIS A 141 14.47 -38.85 6.67
C HIS A 141 15.47 -37.78 6.23
N ILE A 142 15.26 -37.17 5.06
CA ILE A 142 16.09 -36.07 4.57
C ILE A 142 15.89 -34.83 5.44
N LEU A 143 14.63 -34.49 5.76
CA LEU A 143 14.29 -33.30 6.53
C LEU A 143 14.68 -33.39 8.01
N SER A 144 14.81 -34.60 8.57
CA SER A 144 15.28 -34.78 9.96
C SER A 144 16.73 -34.34 10.17
N GLY A 145 17.49 -34.15 9.08
CA GLY A 145 18.88 -33.68 9.13
C GLY A 145 19.07 -32.24 9.60
N ALA A 146 18.00 -31.44 9.73
CA ALA A 146 18.09 -30.06 10.20
C ALA A 146 16.86 -29.61 11.00
N VAL A 147 17.07 -28.71 11.96
CA VAL A 147 15.98 -28.11 12.73
C VAL A 147 15.26 -27.04 11.90
N LYS A 148 13.93 -27.05 11.96
CA LYS A 148 13.10 -26.03 11.31
C LYS A 148 13.33 -24.66 11.94
N ILE A 149 13.59 -23.66 11.11
CA ILE A 149 13.71 -22.26 11.52
C ILE A 149 12.34 -21.74 11.92
N ILE A 150 12.22 -21.35 13.19
CA ILE A 150 11.00 -20.80 13.75
C ILE A 150 10.94 -19.31 13.37
N PRO A 151 9.92 -18.88 12.61
CA PRO A 151 9.75 -17.48 12.28
C PRO A 151 9.33 -16.70 13.53
N ASP A 152 9.81 -15.47 13.66
CA ASP A 152 9.34 -14.58 14.71
C ASP A 152 7.87 -14.22 14.46
N ARG A 153 6.97 -14.78 15.28
CA ARG A 153 5.52 -14.59 15.17
C ARG A 153 5.06 -13.48 16.09
N GLY A 154 5.54 -12.27 15.83
CA GLY A 154 5.07 -11.06 16.51
C GLY A 154 5.09 -9.89 15.55
N SER A 155 3.93 -9.37 15.17
CA SER A 155 3.88 -7.94 14.84
C SER A 155 3.53 -7.24 16.13
N GLU A 156 4.43 -6.40 16.66
CA GLU A 156 4.06 -5.48 17.73
C GLU A 156 2.74 -4.78 17.38
N SER A 157 1.86 -4.65 18.37
CA SER A 157 0.69 -3.80 18.22
C SER A 157 1.16 -2.40 17.84
N ALA A 158 0.42 -1.74 16.95
CA ALA A 158 0.70 -0.33 16.72
C ALA A 158 0.48 0.43 18.03
N ASN A 159 1.39 1.36 18.33
CA ASN A 159 1.23 2.28 19.44
C ASN A 159 -0.13 3.00 19.32
N GLU A 160 -0.93 2.96 20.36
CA GLU A 160 -2.29 3.53 20.36
C GLU A 160 -2.29 5.03 20.05
N ILE A 161 -1.28 5.76 20.52
CA ILE A 161 -1.10 7.19 20.24
C ILE A 161 -0.92 7.41 18.72
N HIS A 162 -0.08 6.58 18.09
CA HIS A 162 0.16 6.64 16.65
C HIS A 162 -1.09 6.28 15.85
N VAL A 163 -1.85 5.26 16.28
CA VAL A 163 -3.11 4.90 15.61
C VAL A 163 -4.15 6.00 15.76
N GLY A 164 -4.27 6.58 16.96
CA GLY A 164 -5.17 7.70 17.23
C GLY A 164 -4.86 8.91 16.37
N LEU A 165 -3.59 9.33 16.31
CA LEU A 165 -3.18 10.47 15.47
C LEU A 165 -3.38 10.18 13.98
N TYR A 166 -2.99 8.99 13.51
CA TYR A 166 -3.21 8.58 12.13
C TYR A 166 -4.71 8.59 11.76
N ARG A 167 -5.57 8.10 12.65
CA ARG A 167 -7.03 8.12 12.48
C ARG A 167 -7.56 9.55 12.39
N ASP A 168 -7.14 10.44 13.28
CA ASP A 168 -7.62 11.81 13.32
C ASP A 168 -7.19 12.59 12.05
N VAL A 169 -5.97 12.35 11.56
CA VAL A 169 -5.50 12.87 10.26
C VAL A 169 -6.37 12.34 9.11
N CYS A 170 -6.64 11.03 9.07
CA CYS A 170 -7.51 10.45 8.05
C CYS A 170 -8.91 11.09 8.08
N LEU A 171 -9.47 11.27 9.27
CA LEU A 171 -10.80 11.86 9.46
C LEU A 171 -10.83 13.32 8.99
N ALA A 172 -9.86 14.12 9.40
CA ALA A 172 -9.74 15.52 9.02
C ALA A 172 -9.62 15.68 7.50
N ILE A 173 -8.73 14.92 6.85
CA ILE A 173 -8.55 14.94 5.40
C ILE A 173 -9.84 14.48 4.69
N ALA A 174 -10.41 13.35 5.08
CA ALA A 174 -11.59 12.79 4.42
C ALA A 174 -12.78 13.77 4.41
N LEU A 175 -13.07 14.38 5.56
CA LEU A 175 -14.20 15.30 5.72
C LEU A 175 -13.90 16.70 5.16
N GLN A 176 -12.79 17.31 5.55
CA GLN A 176 -12.52 18.72 5.20
C GLN A 176 -12.11 18.89 3.74
N CYS A 177 -11.25 18.01 3.21
CA CYS A 177 -10.93 18.02 1.77
C CYS A 177 -12.14 17.58 0.93
N GLY A 178 -12.91 16.60 1.39
CA GLY A 178 -14.14 16.18 0.71
C GLY A 178 -15.15 17.33 0.61
N TYR A 179 -15.40 18.02 1.72
CA TYR A 179 -16.29 19.18 1.76
C TYR A 179 -15.75 20.36 0.94
N PHE A 180 -14.44 20.65 1.00
CA PHE A 180 -13.81 21.69 0.17
C PHE A 180 -14.10 21.49 -1.33
N VAL A 181 -13.98 20.25 -1.80
CA VAL A 181 -14.25 19.90 -3.20
C VAL A 181 -15.74 19.96 -3.51
N LEU A 182 -16.58 19.30 -2.69
CA LEU A 182 -18.02 19.20 -2.93
C LEU A 182 -18.75 20.55 -2.86
N ALA A 183 -18.32 21.43 -1.96
CA ALA A 183 -18.87 22.77 -1.81
C ALA A 183 -18.18 23.81 -2.72
N ASN A 184 -17.29 23.37 -3.62
CA ASN A 184 -16.52 24.21 -4.52
C ASN A 184 -15.89 25.44 -3.84
N LYS A 185 -15.28 25.24 -2.68
CA LYS A 185 -14.68 26.35 -1.93
C LYS A 185 -13.47 26.92 -2.68
N PRO A 186 -13.20 28.23 -2.57
CA PRO A 186 -11.98 28.82 -3.11
C PRO A 186 -10.77 28.34 -2.31
N TYR A 187 -9.64 28.17 -3.00
CA TYR A 187 -8.35 27.92 -2.40
C TYR A 187 -7.88 29.11 -1.53
N PRO A 188 -7.05 28.86 -0.50
CA PRO A 188 -6.50 27.55 -0.13
C PRO A 188 -7.49 26.67 0.65
N CYS A 189 -7.32 25.35 0.53
CA CYS A 189 -8.06 24.38 1.35
C CYS A 189 -7.37 24.27 2.72
N VAL A 190 -8.08 24.61 3.80
CA VAL A 190 -7.56 24.51 5.18
C VAL A 190 -8.05 23.21 5.81
N VAL A 191 -7.13 22.42 6.36
CA VAL A 191 -7.41 21.17 7.06
C VAL A 191 -6.94 21.29 8.50
N ASN A 192 -7.90 21.35 9.42
CA ASN A 192 -7.64 21.43 10.85
C ASN A 192 -7.48 20.02 11.43
N ILE A 193 -6.37 19.77 12.13
CA ILE A 193 -6.05 18.47 12.72
C ILE A 193 -5.66 18.73 14.17
N ARG A 194 -6.54 18.36 15.10
CA ARG A 194 -6.36 18.60 16.54
C ARG A 194 -6.06 20.09 16.81
N ASP A 195 -4.81 20.40 17.15
CA ASP A 195 -4.26 21.68 17.56
C ASP A 195 -3.44 22.38 16.47
N TYR A 196 -3.32 21.81 15.27
CA TYR A 196 -2.61 22.42 14.15
C TYR A 196 -3.43 22.44 12.86
N GLU A 197 -3.01 23.29 11.93
CA GLU A 197 -3.61 23.39 10.61
C GLU A 197 -2.63 23.02 9.50
N VAL A 198 -3.19 22.51 8.40
CA VAL A 198 -2.50 22.31 7.13
C VAL A 198 -3.22 23.13 6.07
N VAL A 199 -2.49 24.04 5.45
CA VAL A 199 -2.99 24.92 4.38
C VAL A 199 -2.55 24.34 3.05
N VAL A 200 -3.51 24.01 2.19
CA VAL A 200 -3.29 23.38 0.89
C VAL A 200 -3.55 24.38 -0.22
N PHE A 201 -2.47 24.90 -0.79
CA PHE A 201 -2.49 25.72 -2.00
C PHE A 201 -2.55 24.84 -3.25
N PRO A 202 -3.07 25.36 -4.38
CA PRO A 202 -3.14 24.62 -5.63
C PRO A 202 -1.73 24.51 -6.23
N SER A 203 -0.92 23.57 -5.78
CA SER A 203 0.35 23.19 -6.40
C SER A 203 0.86 21.88 -5.83
N PHE A 204 1.73 21.17 -6.57
CA PHE A 204 2.28 19.88 -6.12
C PHE A 204 2.97 19.93 -4.75
N HIS A 205 3.53 21.09 -4.39
CA HIS A 205 4.23 21.30 -3.13
C HIS A 205 3.47 22.25 -2.19
N GLY A 206 2.23 22.61 -2.53
CA GLY A 206 1.43 23.65 -1.88
C GLY A 206 0.76 23.25 -0.56
N ALA A 207 0.84 21.98 -0.15
CA ALA A 207 0.42 21.59 1.19
C ALA A 207 1.50 21.97 2.22
N VAL A 208 1.14 22.83 3.17
CA VAL A 208 2.01 23.40 4.20
C VAL A 208 1.40 23.15 5.57
N GLY A 209 2.16 22.54 6.47
CA GLY A 209 1.77 22.25 7.84
C GLY A 209 2.97 22.36 8.77
N PRO A 210 2.85 22.01 10.06
CA PRO A 210 3.92 22.20 11.04
C PRO A 210 5.20 21.39 10.73
N PHE A 211 5.09 20.34 9.91
CA PHE A 211 6.18 19.43 9.58
C PHE A 211 6.88 19.75 8.25
N LYS A 212 6.42 20.76 7.51
CA LYS A 212 6.95 21.10 6.18
C LYS A 212 7.05 22.60 5.98
N GLU A 213 8.21 23.04 5.50
CA GLU A 213 8.41 24.44 5.13
C GLU A 213 7.50 24.88 3.99
N SER A 214 6.92 26.08 4.12
CA SER A 214 6.09 26.69 3.08
C SER A 214 6.91 26.93 1.80
N PRO A 215 6.39 26.68 0.59
CA PRO A 215 7.00 27.26 -0.61
C PRO A 215 7.09 28.78 -0.49
N LEU A 216 8.16 29.39 -1.02
CA LEU A 216 8.41 30.83 -0.90
C LEU A 216 7.30 31.70 -1.49
N SER A 217 6.57 31.18 -2.48
CA SER A 217 5.44 31.86 -3.13
C SER A 217 4.18 31.96 -2.28
N TYR A 218 4.12 31.29 -1.13
CA TYR A 218 2.93 31.25 -0.28
C TYR A 218 3.24 31.71 1.15
N ASN A 219 2.38 32.60 1.66
CA ASN A 219 2.27 32.89 3.07
C ASN A 219 1.16 32.01 3.66
N ALA A 220 1.55 30.87 4.23
CA ALA A 220 0.61 29.91 4.80
C ALA A 220 -0.13 30.45 6.04
N ALA A 221 0.51 31.28 6.86
CA ALA A 221 -0.11 31.87 8.05
C ALA A 221 -1.25 32.83 7.68
N GLU A 222 -1.03 33.65 6.66
CA GLU A 222 -2.04 34.57 6.12
C GLU A 222 -2.95 33.90 5.06
N ARG A 223 -2.73 32.60 4.78
CA ARG A 223 -3.49 31.78 3.82
C ARG A 223 -3.61 32.43 2.42
N ARG A 224 -2.54 33.10 1.96
CA ARG A 224 -2.50 33.81 0.68
C ARG A 224 -1.14 33.66 -0.01
N ILE A 225 -1.05 34.17 -1.24
CA ILE A 225 0.22 34.32 -1.94
C ILE A 225 1.09 35.33 -1.19
N ALA A 226 2.39 35.05 -1.13
CA ALA A 226 3.36 35.92 -0.48
C ALA A 226 3.55 37.22 -1.27
N THR A 227 3.87 38.30 -0.56
CA THR A 227 4.42 39.52 -1.16
C THR A 227 5.88 39.32 -1.57
N VAL A 228 6.43 40.21 -2.39
CA VAL A 228 7.86 40.18 -2.78
C VAL A 228 8.76 40.27 -1.54
N GLU A 229 8.39 41.10 -0.58
CA GLU A 229 9.11 41.30 0.68
C GLU A 229 9.06 40.05 1.57
N GLU A 230 7.89 39.43 1.72
CA GLU A 230 7.73 38.16 2.45
C GLU A 230 8.54 37.02 1.79
N TYR A 231 8.53 36.94 0.45
CA TYR A 231 9.32 35.98 -0.30
C TYR A 231 10.82 36.16 -0.03
N ILE A 232 11.32 37.38 -0.16
CA ILE A 232 12.73 37.71 0.07
C ILE A 232 13.12 37.39 1.51
N SER A 233 12.29 37.80 2.48
CA SER A 233 12.53 37.53 3.90
C SER A 233 12.58 36.03 4.20
N ALA A 234 11.64 35.25 3.67
CA ALA A 234 11.62 33.80 3.81
C ALA A 234 12.84 33.13 3.15
N CYS A 235 13.28 33.64 2.00
CA CYS A 235 14.48 33.18 1.29
C CYS A 235 15.75 33.40 2.13
N VAL A 236 15.92 34.61 2.67
CA VAL A 236 17.06 34.96 3.54
C VAL A 236 17.05 34.14 4.82
N LYS A 237 15.88 33.94 5.45
CA LYS A 237 15.74 33.11 6.66
C LYS A 237 16.19 31.66 6.43
N ARG A 238 16.10 31.15 5.21
CA ARG A 238 16.58 29.80 4.81
C ARG A 238 18.05 29.76 4.40
N GLY A 239 18.77 30.87 4.49
CA GLY A 239 20.15 30.96 4.02
C GLY A 239 20.29 30.98 2.49
N CYS A 240 19.20 31.20 1.76
CA CYS A 240 19.22 31.32 0.31
C CYS A 240 19.47 32.77 -0.13
N LYS A 241 20.18 32.96 -1.25
CA LYS A 241 20.32 34.29 -1.87
C LYS A 241 19.03 34.60 -2.65
N PRO A 242 18.32 35.70 -2.35
CA PRO A 242 17.12 36.06 -3.09
C PRO A 242 17.46 36.38 -4.55
N GLY A 243 16.58 35.94 -5.46
CA GLY A 243 16.68 36.28 -6.88
C GLY A 243 16.42 37.76 -7.17
N VAL A 244 16.51 38.13 -8.44
CA VAL A 244 16.16 39.48 -8.89
C VAL A 244 14.69 39.77 -8.59
N ARG A 245 14.39 40.95 -8.01
CA ARG A 245 13.03 41.35 -7.62
C ARG A 245 11.99 41.19 -8.73
N SER A 246 12.33 41.53 -9.98
CA SER A 246 11.44 41.37 -11.14
C SER A 246 11.05 39.91 -11.39
N ASN A 247 11.98 38.97 -11.22
CA ASN A 247 11.71 37.54 -11.39
C ASN A 247 10.81 37.02 -10.28
N ILE A 248 11.04 37.47 -9.03
CA ILE A 248 10.18 37.12 -7.90
C ILE A 248 8.75 37.63 -8.13
N ALA A 249 8.60 38.89 -8.54
CA ALA A 249 7.29 39.46 -8.85
C ALA A 249 6.58 38.68 -9.97
N PHE A 250 7.30 38.32 -11.03
CA PHE A 250 6.77 37.49 -12.11
C PHE A 250 6.33 36.09 -11.64
N ASP A 251 7.13 35.43 -10.79
CA ASP A 251 6.78 34.11 -10.24
C ASP A 251 5.55 34.16 -9.34
N LEU A 252 5.40 35.23 -8.55
CA LEU A 252 4.23 35.46 -7.71
C LEU A 252 2.98 35.73 -8.54
N GLU A 253 3.09 36.52 -9.61
CA GLU A 253 1.98 36.78 -10.54
C GLU A 253 1.55 35.50 -11.24
N LYS A 254 2.49 34.68 -11.72
CA LYS A 254 2.19 33.36 -12.28
C LYS A 254 1.50 32.44 -11.26
N THR A 255 1.92 32.51 -10.01
CA THR A 255 1.27 31.78 -8.91
C THR A 255 -0.15 32.29 -8.69
N ARG A 256 -0.39 33.59 -8.86
CA ARG A 256 -1.71 34.22 -8.75
C ARG A 256 -2.66 33.78 -9.86
N THR A 257 -2.22 33.88 -11.11
CA THR A 257 -2.99 33.38 -12.26
C THR A 257 -3.36 31.91 -12.06
N TYR A 258 -2.46 31.11 -11.50
CA TYR A 258 -2.71 29.70 -11.23
C TYR A 258 -3.73 29.44 -10.13
N LEU A 259 -3.67 30.24 -9.05
CA LEU A 259 -4.65 30.22 -7.98
C LEU A 259 -6.04 30.56 -8.54
N ASP A 260 -6.12 31.62 -9.33
CA ASP A 260 -7.38 32.09 -9.93
C ASP A 260 -7.95 31.03 -10.90
N SER A 261 -7.13 30.48 -11.80
CA SER A 261 -7.59 29.40 -12.70
C SER A 261 -8.06 28.15 -11.95
N SER A 262 -7.44 27.84 -10.80
CA SER A 262 -7.86 26.71 -9.97
C SER A 262 -9.17 26.96 -9.21
N ASN A 263 -9.54 28.22 -9.02
CA ASN A 263 -10.79 28.64 -8.40
C ASN A 263 -11.92 28.74 -9.42
N GLU A 264 -11.62 29.06 -10.68
CA GLU A 264 -12.58 29.15 -11.78
C GLU A 264 -13.05 27.78 -12.29
N ASP A 265 -12.18 26.77 -12.25
CA ASP A 265 -12.49 25.41 -12.70
C ASP A 265 -12.72 24.45 -11.52
N ASP A 266 -13.98 24.10 -11.29
CA ASP A 266 -14.43 23.12 -10.28
C ASP A 266 -13.74 21.75 -10.44
N ARG A 267 -13.33 21.42 -11.67
CA ARG A 267 -12.67 20.15 -12.02
C ARG A 267 -11.19 20.32 -12.25
N HIS A 268 -10.60 21.45 -11.87
CA HIS A 268 -9.17 21.70 -12.02
C HIS A 268 -8.36 20.52 -11.46
N TRP A 269 -7.28 20.13 -12.15
CA TRP A 269 -6.53 18.91 -11.83
C TRP A 269 -6.10 18.84 -10.35
N HIS A 270 -5.86 20.00 -9.71
CA HIS A 270 -5.50 20.05 -8.30
C HIS A 270 -6.71 19.77 -7.38
N ARG A 271 -7.92 20.20 -7.74
CA ARG A 271 -9.15 19.83 -7.02
C ARG A 271 -9.39 18.33 -7.08
N LEU A 272 -9.15 17.71 -8.24
CA LEU A 272 -9.14 16.25 -8.36
C LEU A 272 -8.09 15.61 -7.46
N HIS A 273 -6.88 16.18 -7.39
CA HIS A 273 -5.83 15.68 -6.50
C HIS A 273 -6.28 15.69 -5.02
N VAL A 274 -6.92 16.79 -4.58
CA VAL A 274 -7.49 16.93 -3.23
C VAL A 274 -8.65 15.93 -3.01
N ALA A 275 -9.53 15.74 -4.00
CA ALA A 275 -10.58 14.73 -3.95
C ALA A 275 -10.03 13.31 -3.82
N TYR A 276 -8.95 13.00 -4.54
CA TYR A 276 -8.29 11.69 -4.50
C TYR A 276 -7.59 11.47 -3.17
N LEU A 277 -6.99 12.51 -2.59
CA LEU A 277 -6.45 12.47 -1.23
C LEU A 277 -7.55 12.13 -0.21
N ALA A 278 -8.71 12.78 -0.30
CA ALA A 278 -9.87 12.48 0.54
C ALA A 278 -10.39 11.05 0.35
N ALA A 279 -10.52 10.58 -0.89
CA ALA A 279 -10.97 9.21 -1.19
C ALA A 279 -10.03 8.14 -0.58
N ARG A 280 -8.71 8.35 -0.66
CA ARG A 280 -7.72 7.47 -0.03
C ARG A 280 -7.81 7.50 1.50
N ALA A 281 -8.09 8.67 2.08
CA ALA A 281 -8.32 8.82 3.52
C ALA A 281 -9.56 8.02 3.96
N TYR A 282 -10.66 8.08 3.21
CA TYR A 282 -11.84 7.22 3.43
C TYR A 282 -11.48 5.73 3.37
N THR A 283 -10.71 5.28 2.37
CA THR A 283 -10.25 3.88 2.32
C THR A 283 -9.51 3.47 3.60
N CYS A 284 -8.63 4.33 4.13
CA CYS A 284 -7.91 4.07 5.38
C CYS A 284 -8.84 4.05 6.60
N LEU A 285 -9.83 4.95 6.67
CA LEU A 285 -10.84 4.95 7.74
C LEU A 285 -11.68 3.67 7.72
N PHE A 286 -12.13 3.22 6.54
CA PHE A 286 -12.91 1.99 6.45
C PHE A 286 -12.08 0.75 6.78
N LEU A 287 -10.77 0.74 6.54
CA LEU A 287 -9.89 -0.32 7.09
C LEU A 287 -9.84 -0.30 8.63
N LEU A 288 -9.72 0.88 9.24
CA LEU A 288 -9.71 1.04 10.70
C LEU A 288 -11.05 0.63 11.32
N ILE A 289 -12.16 1.04 10.72
CA ILE A 289 -13.52 0.77 11.19
C ILE A 289 -13.88 -0.70 11.02
N THR A 290 -13.64 -1.29 9.86
CA THR A 290 -14.10 -2.66 9.55
C THR A 290 -13.12 -3.71 10.07
N GLY A 291 -11.81 -3.43 10.07
CA GLY A 291 -10.77 -4.43 10.31
C GLY A 291 -10.64 -5.46 9.17
N ALA A 292 -11.23 -5.19 8.00
CA ALA A 292 -11.12 -6.06 6.83
C ALA A 292 -9.66 -6.16 6.34
N THR A 293 -9.30 -7.27 5.70
CA THR A 293 -8.04 -7.33 4.95
C THR A 293 -8.13 -6.45 3.70
N PRO A 294 -6.99 -6.02 3.12
CA PRO A 294 -6.98 -5.27 1.86
C PRO A 294 -7.76 -5.94 0.73
N THR A 295 -7.72 -7.29 0.63
CA THR A 295 -8.46 -8.04 -0.39
C THR A 295 -9.96 -8.05 -0.13
N GLU A 296 -10.39 -8.18 1.13
CA GLU A 296 -11.81 -8.15 1.51
C GLU A 296 -12.39 -6.73 1.28
N LEU A 297 -11.67 -5.67 1.68
CA LEU A 297 -12.11 -4.29 1.47
C LEU A 297 -12.26 -3.93 -0.02
N ALA A 298 -11.35 -4.40 -0.87
CA ALA A 298 -11.40 -4.17 -2.32
C ALA A 298 -12.64 -4.79 -2.99
N GLN A 299 -13.29 -5.76 -2.35
CA GLN A 299 -14.47 -6.45 -2.88
C GLN A 299 -15.79 -5.75 -2.57
N PHE A 300 -15.83 -4.84 -1.58
CA PHE A 300 -17.07 -4.16 -1.19
C PHE A 300 -17.73 -3.53 -2.42
N SER A 301 -19.00 -3.87 -2.64
CA SER A 301 -19.76 -3.41 -3.79
C SER A 301 -20.37 -2.03 -3.52
N TYR A 302 -20.56 -1.25 -4.59
CA TYR A 302 -21.27 0.02 -4.49
C TYR A 302 -22.76 -0.17 -4.16
N GLU A 303 -23.37 -1.22 -4.72
CA GLU A 303 -24.77 -1.58 -4.46
C GLU A 303 -25.03 -1.89 -2.99
N ASP A 304 -24.17 -2.73 -2.37
CA ASP A 304 -24.27 -3.02 -0.93
C ASP A 304 -24.13 -1.76 -0.09
N ALA A 305 -23.26 -0.83 -0.48
CA ALA A 305 -23.06 0.41 0.24
C ALA A 305 -24.29 1.34 0.18
N GLN A 306 -24.94 1.43 -0.98
CA GLN A 306 -26.20 2.17 -1.11
C GLN A 306 -27.31 1.54 -0.26
N GLU A 307 -27.38 0.21 -0.19
CA GLU A 307 -28.36 -0.48 0.66
C GLU A 307 -28.08 -0.23 2.15
N VAL A 308 -26.82 -0.30 2.59
CA VAL A 308 -26.41 0.03 3.96
C VAL A 308 -26.77 1.47 4.35
N GLU A 309 -26.63 2.39 3.39
CA GLU A 309 -26.94 3.80 3.57
C GLU A 309 -28.43 4.06 3.78
N LYS A 310 -29.27 3.44 2.94
CA LYS A 310 -30.73 3.62 2.90
C LYS A 310 -31.47 2.78 3.93
N SER A 311 -30.96 1.59 4.27
CA SER A 311 -31.63 0.65 5.16
C SER A 311 -31.53 1.12 6.62
N PRO A 312 -32.63 1.13 7.38
CA PRO A 312 -32.56 1.34 8.83
C PRO A 312 -31.89 0.17 9.56
N LEU A 313 -31.88 -1.03 8.97
CA LEU A 313 -31.46 -2.29 9.60
C LEU A 313 -30.10 -2.81 9.08
N LYS A 314 -29.81 -2.70 7.77
CA LYS A 314 -28.54 -3.17 7.21
C LYS A 314 -27.42 -2.20 7.56
N LYS A 315 -26.39 -2.70 8.25
CA LYS A 315 -25.21 -1.94 8.68
C LYS A 315 -23.90 -2.66 8.35
N GLU A 316 -23.97 -3.62 7.44
CA GLU A 316 -22.85 -4.49 7.13
C GLU A 316 -22.55 -4.50 5.63
N LEU A 317 -21.25 -4.43 5.30
CA LEU A 317 -20.73 -4.64 3.95
C LEU A 317 -20.25 -6.07 3.82
N SER A 318 -20.45 -6.68 2.65
CA SER A 318 -20.13 -8.09 2.42
C SER A 318 -18.84 -8.24 1.59
N ALA A 319 -18.04 -9.26 1.91
CA ALA A 319 -16.92 -9.70 1.09
C ALA A 319 -16.73 -11.22 1.14
N VAL A 320 -16.15 -11.78 0.09
CA VAL A 320 -15.90 -13.22 -0.05
C VAL A 320 -14.50 -13.57 0.44
N LYS A 321 -14.44 -14.41 1.48
CA LYS A 321 -13.19 -14.86 2.08
C LYS A 321 -12.70 -16.14 1.41
N PHE A 322 -11.94 -16.01 0.33
CA PHE A 322 -11.40 -17.15 -0.43
C PHE A 322 -10.56 -18.13 0.41
N ARG A 323 -9.82 -17.64 1.42
CA ARG A 323 -9.02 -18.48 2.34
C ARG A 323 -9.84 -19.32 3.32
N ALA A 324 -11.16 -19.13 3.36
CA ALA A 324 -12.09 -19.89 4.20
C ALA A 324 -13.10 -20.65 3.32
N GLY A 325 -12.65 -21.16 2.16
CA GLY A 325 -13.51 -21.91 1.23
C GLY A 325 -14.55 -21.06 0.50
N GLY A 326 -14.31 -19.77 0.30
CA GLY A 326 -15.26 -18.88 -0.39
C GLY A 326 -16.44 -18.41 0.47
N LYS A 327 -16.35 -18.54 1.80
CA LYS A 327 -17.42 -18.11 2.71
C LYS A 327 -17.64 -16.59 2.65
N SER A 328 -18.90 -16.16 2.51
CA SER A 328 -19.28 -14.75 2.64
C SER A 328 -19.04 -14.29 4.09
N THR A 329 -18.41 -13.13 4.25
CA THR A 329 -18.11 -12.49 5.53
C THR A 329 -18.68 -11.08 5.51
N THR A 330 -19.43 -10.71 6.54
CA THR A 330 -20.00 -9.37 6.69
C THR A 330 -19.14 -8.52 7.63
N TYR A 331 -19.14 -7.21 7.39
CA TYR A 331 -18.34 -6.22 8.13
C TYR A 331 -19.23 -5.08 8.56
N ASN A 332 -19.45 -4.97 9.87
CA ASN A 332 -20.21 -3.87 10.44
C ASN A 332 -19.45 -2.54 10.29
N VAL A 333 -20.11 -1.52 9.73
CA VAL A 333 -19.57 -0.16 9.59
C VAL A 333 -19.88 0.72 10.81
N GLY A 334 -20.81 0.34 11.67
CA GLY A 334 -21.21 1.07 12.86
C GLY A 334 -22.16 2.23 12.57
N ARG A 335 -23.19 2.39 13.42
CA ARG A 335 -24.28 3.36 13.22
C ARG A 335 -23.83 4.81 13.38
N ASN A 336 -23.07 5.11 14.43
CA ASN A 336 -22.80 6.48 14.84
C ASN A 336 -21.60 7.10 14.11
N THR A 337 -20.83 6.32 13.34
CA THR A 337 -19.55 6.80 12.79
C THR A 337 -19.25 6.32 11.39
N GLY A 338 -19.26 5.03 11.12
CA GLY A 338 -19.00 4.58 9.75
C GLY A 338 -20.15 4.91 8.81
N LEU A 339 -21.40 4.92 9.26
CA LEU A 339 -22.54 5.28 8.40
C LEU A 339 -22.51 6.75 7.95
N PRO A 340 -22.30 7.76 8.83
CA PRO A 340 -22.06 9.14 8.39
C PRO A 340 -20.88 9.28 7.42
N LEU A 341 -19.76 8.59 7.70
CA LEU A 341 -18.60 8.61 6.80
C LEU A 341 -18.90 7.97 5.45
N LEU A 342 -19.71 6.91 5.42
CA LEU A 342 -20.13 6.26 4.19
C LEU A 342 -20.94 7.24 3.33
N LYS A 343 -21.89 7.95 3.93
CA LYS A 343 -22.70 8.96 3.23
C LYS A 343 -21.84 10.03 2.57
N GLU A 344 -20.91 10.62 3.32
CA GLU A 344 -20.02 11.65 2.78
C GLU A 344 -19.07 11.09 1.71
N TYR A 345 -18.60 9.84 1.87
CA TYR A 345 -17.80 9.19 0.84
C TYR A 345 -18.60 8.92 -0.44
N LEU A 346 -19.87 8.50 -0.36
CA LEU A 346 -20.70 8.25 -1.54
C LEU A 346 -20.90 9.51 -2.38
N LYS A 347 -21.12 10.67 -1.74
CA LYS A 347 -21.18 11.98 -2.42
C LYS A 347 -19.87 12.31 -3.13
N LEU A 348 -18.74 12.17 -2.43
CA LEU A 348 -17.42 12.42 -3.01
C LEU A 348 -17.12 11.46 -4.17
N ARG A 349 -17.51 10.19 -4.03
CA ARG A 349 -17.35 9.16 -5.07
C ARG A 349 -18.13 9.51 -6.33
N GLU A 350 -19.39 9.90 -6.20
CA GLU A 350 -20.21 10.34 -7.33
C GLU A 350 -19.58 11.54 -8.05
N TRP A 351 -19.11 12.52 -7.29
CA TRP A 351 -18.39 13.68 -7.82
C TRP A 351 -17.12 13.26 -8.59
N ILE A 352 -16.32 12.36 -8.02
CA ILE A 352 -15.08 11.86 -8.66
C ILE A 352 -15.37 11.12 -9.97
N LEU A 353 -16.40 10.26 -9.97
CA LEU A 353 -16.72 9.43 -11.13
C LEU A 353 -17.36 10.20 -12.28
N ASN A 354 -17.98 11.35 -11.99
CA ASN A 354 -18.49 12.27 -13.00
C ASN A 354 -19.40 11.60 -14.05
N GLY A 355 -20.36 10.79 -13.61
CA GLY A 355 -21.25 10.04 -14.50
C GLY A 355 -20.69 8.70 -15.01
N THR A 356 -19.42 8.38 -14.72
CA THR A 356 -18.84 7.05 -15.01
C THR A 356 -19.35 6.03 -13.98
N THR A 357 -19.66 4.81 -14.42
CA THR A 357 -20.05 3.72 -13.51
C THR A 357 -18.84 2.93 -13.03
N HIS A 358 -18.92 2.42 -11.80
CA HIS A 358 -17.94 1.48 -11.26
C HIS A 358 -18.63 0.57 -10.23
N GLU A 359 -18.41 -0.73 -10.30
CA GLU A 359 -19.12 -1.71 -9.46
C GLU A 359 -18.61 -1.74 -8.02
N ARG A 360 -17.31 -1.47 -7.83
CA ARG A 360 -16.68 -1.49 -6.51
C ARG A 360 -16.92 -0.18 -5.77
N LEU A 361 -17.08 -0.28 -4.44
CA LEU A 361 -17.20 0.86 -3.55
C LEU A 361 -15.94 1.75 -3.64
N PHE A 362 -14.78 1.12 -3.51
CA PHE A 362 -13.47 1.77 -3.65
C PHE A 362 -12.82 1.43 -4.99
N PHE A 363 -12.09 2.40 -5.55
CA PHE A 363 -11.47 2.29 -6.86
C PHE A 363 -10.12 3.02 -6.91
N THR A 364 -9.30 2.71 -7.90
CA THR A 364 -8.03 3.39 -8.10
C THR A 364 -8.26 4.73 -8.76
N CYS A 365 -7.92 5.82 -8.06
CA CYS A 365 -7.85 7.14 -8.67
C CYS A 365 -6.58 7.24 -9.51
N PRO A 366 -6.68 7.58 -10.81
CA PRO A 366 -5.52 7.67 -11.71
C PRO A 366 -4.65 8.87 -11.36
N ASP A 367 -3.41 8.87 -11.85
CA ASP A 367 -2.50 10.00 -11.62
C ASP A 367 -2.92 11.18 -12.51
N VAL A 368 -3.45 12.23 -11.88
CA VAL A 368 -3.82 13.49 -12.53
C VAL A 368 -2.62 14.41 -12.57
N THR A 369 -2.35 15.00 -13.74
CA THR A 369 -1.35 16.05 -13.92
C THR A 369 -1.96 17.13 -14.81
N GLN A 370 -1.44 18.35 -14.75
CA GLN A 370 -1.84 19.45 -15.65
C GLN A 370 -1.92 19.09 -17.13
N ARG A 371 -1.15 18.07 -17.58
CA ARG A 371 -0.98 17.71 -18.99
C ARG A 371 -1.79 16.50 -19.44
N ARG A 372 -2.54 15.85 -18.55
CA ARG A 372 -3.30 14.63 -18.88
C ARG A 372 -4.79 14.92 -18.95
N ASN A 373 -5.43 14.41 -20.00
CA ASN A 373 -6.87 14.40 -20.13
C ASN A 373 -7.51 13.65 -18.95
N PHE A 374 -8.72 14.07 -18.59
CA PHE A 374 -9.51 13.41 -17.57
C PHE A 374 -9.66 11.91 -17.89
N PRO A 375 -9.51 11.05 -16.87
CA PRO A 375 -9.63 9.62 -17.07
C PRO A 375 -11.05 9.24 -17.47
N THR A 376 -11.17 8.43 -18.53
CA THR A 376 -12.44 7.87 -18.99
C THR A 376 -12.75 6.50 -18.39
N SER A 377 -11.84 5.94 -17.58
CA SER A 377 -12.04 4.66 -16.89
C SER A 377 -11.30 4.61 -15.56
N PHE A 378 -11.87 3.86 -14.61
CA PHE A 378 -11.33 3.64 -13.27
C PHE A 378 -11.04 2.16 -13.06
N ALA A 379 -9.84 1.85 -12.57
CA ALA A 379 -9.43 0.47 -12.30
C ALA A 379 -9.81 0.03 -10.89
N GLU A 380 -9.87 -1.30 -10.68
CA GLU A 380 -10.01 -1.88 -9.33
C GLU A 380 -8.93 -1.35 -8.37
N VAL A 381 -9.29 -1.21 -7.09
CA VAL A 381 -8.37 -0.66 -6.08
C VAL A 381 -7.35 -1.69 -5.62
N SER A 382 -6.07 -1.32 -5.63
CA SER A 382 -5.04 -2.00 -4.85
C SER A 382 -4.96 -1.35 -3.47
N VAL A 383 -5.75 -1.84 -2.51
CA VAL A 383 -5.87 -1.22 -1.17
C VAL A 383 -4.51 -1.09 -0.48
N THR A 384 -3.63 -2.08 -0.60
CA THR A 384 -2.26 -2.01 -0.06
C THR A 384 -1.47 -0.85 -0.66
N GLN A 385 -1.51 -0.68 -1.99
CA GLN A 385 -0.82 0.44 -2.65
C GLN A 385 -1.48 1.77 -2.29
N THR A 386 -2.80 1.82 -2.16
CA THR A 386 -3.55 3.00 -1.72
C THR A 386 -3.09 3.46 -0.34
N VAL A 387 -2.99 2.56 0.63
CA VAL A 387 -2.49 2.88 1.98
C VAL A 387 -1.07 3.42 1.93
N THR A 388 -0.17 2.79 1.16
CA THR A 388 1.22 3.26 1.02
C THR A 388 1.29 4.63 0.34
N LYS A 389 0.58 4.83 -0.77
CA LYS A 389 0.56 6.11 -1.50
C LYS A 389 -0.02 7.23 -0.63
N PHE A 390 -1.08 6.93 0.13
CA PHE A 390 -1.69 7.87 1.05
C PHE A 390 -0.72 8.27 2.18
N TYR A 391 -0.11 7.28 2.84
CA TYR A 391 0.89 7.54 3.88
C TYR A 391 2.03 8.42 3.36
N ASN A 392 2.58 8.11 2.19
CA ASN A 392 3.64 8.90 1.58
C ASN A 392 3.22 10.34 1.24
N SER A 393 1.93 10.58 0.98
CA SER A 393 1.41 11.93 0.72
C SER A 393 1.13 12.75 1.98
N ILE A 394 0.91 12.10 3.13
CA ILE A 394 0.55 12.79 4.38
C ILE A 394 1.73 12.92 5.35
N SER A 395 2.67 11.98 5.31
CA SER A 395 3.83 11.94 6.20
C SER A 395 4.72 13.15 5.98
N GLY A 396 5.06 13.86 7.06
CA GLY A 396 5.85 15.08 7.01
C GLY A 396 5.07 16.31 6.53
N VAL A 397 3.74 16.23 6.39
CA VAL A 397 2.90 17.39 6.02
C VAL A 397 1.68 17.48 6.93
N PHE A 398 0.83 16.45 6.89
CA PHE A 398 -0.37 16.32 7.72
C PHE A 398 -0.12 15.46 8.96
N LEU A 399 0.84 14.53 8.87
CA LEU A 399 1.19 13.58 9.91
C LEU A 399 2.65 13.78 10.30
N ASP A 400 2.93 13.74 11.61
CA ASP A 400 4.29 13.75 12.14
C ASP A 400 5.12 12.63 11.47
N PRO A 401 6.29 12.95 10.87
CA PRO A 401 7.12 11.98 10.16
C PRO A 401 7.64 10.84 11.04
N ASN A 402 7.62 10.99 12.38
CA ASN A 402 7.99 9.94 13.32
C ASN A 402 6.90 8.87 13.48
N VAL A 403 5.67 9.13 13.04
CA VAL A 403 4.57 8.16 13.09
C VAL A 403 4.75 7.16 11.94
N PRO A 404 5.07 5.88 12.20
CA PRO A 404 5.31 4.92 11.15
C PRO A 404 4.01 4.54 10.42
N ILE A 405 4.15 4.03 9.20
CA ILE A 405 3.00 3.52 8.45
C ILE A 405 2.23 2.45 9.24
N ILE A 406 0.93 2.70 9.41
CA ILE A 406 0.03 1.76 10.07
C ILE A 406 -0.55 0.84 8.99
N SER A 407 0.04 -0.34 8.82
CA SER A 407 -0.44 -1.31 7.82
C SER A 407 -1.84 -1.84 8.17
N ALA A 408 -2.60 -2.30 7.18
CA ALA A 408 -3.92 -2.92 7.40
C ALA A 408 -3.88 -4.07 8.43
N ARG A 409 -2.76 -4.81 8.51
CA ARG A 409 -2.55 -5.83 9.55
C ARG A 409 -2.49 -5.23 10.95
N LYS A 410 -1.76 -4.12 11.12
CA LYS A 410 -1.66 -3.40 12.39
C LYS A 410 -3.00 -2.77 12.78
N MET A 411 -3.72 -2.15 11.83
CA MET A 411 -5.07 -1.61 12.02
C MET A 411 -6.04 -2.68 12.55
N ARG A 412 -6.08 -3.84 11.87
CA ARG A 412 -6.93 -4.97 12.28
C ARG A 412 -6.56 -5.52 13.65
N LYS A 413 -5.26 -5.65 13.95
CA LYS A 413 -4.80 -6.10 15.28
C LYS A 413 -5.23 -5.12 16.37
N HIS A 414 -5.09 -3.82 16.13
CA HIS A 414 -5.54 -2.78 17.07
C HIS A 414 -7.06 -2.85 17.31
N LYS A 415 -7.88 -2.97 16.26
CA LYS A 415 -9.33 -3.18 16.41
C LYS A 415 -9.67 -4.43 17.25
N SER A 416 -9.01 -5.56 16.94
CA SER A 416 -9.22 -6.81 17.68
C SER A 416 -8.88 -6.65 19.16
N ASN A 417 -7.74 -6.01 19.47
CA ASN A 417 -7.33 -5.74 20.84
C ASN A 417 -8.34 -4.83 21.55
N GLY A 418 -8.79 -3.75 20.90
CA GLY A 418 -9.80 -2.83 21.44
C GLY A 418 -11.14 -3.48 21.73
N MET A 419 -11.58 -4.43 20.90
CA MET A 419 -12.79 -5.23 21.13
C MET A 419 -12.65 -6.22 22.29
N HIS A 420 -11.44 -6.66 22.63
CA HIS A 420 -11.19 -7.53 23.77
C HIS A 420 -11.00 -6.75 25.09
N SER A 421 -10.68 -5.45 25.02
CA SER A 421 -10.42 -4.60 26.19
C SER A 421 -11.58 -3.69 26.61
N ALA A 422 -12.71 -3.65 25.88
CA ALA A 422 -13.89 -2.85 26.23
C ALA A 422 -15.19 -3.62 25.95
N PRO A 423 -16.09 -3.80 26.94
CA PRO A 423 -17.45 -4.25 26.68
C PRO A 423 -18.27 -3.08 26.10
N GLU A 424 -18.74 -3.25 24.86
CA GLU A 424 -19.82 -2.48 24.24
C GLU A 424 -19.86 -0.95 24.43
N GLU A 425 -18.87 -0.22 23.92
CA GLU A 425 -19.11 1.15 23.47
C GLU A 425 -18.45 1.37 22.11
N SER A 426 -19.29 1.50 21.07
CA SER A 426 -18.84 2.14 19.83
C SER A 426 -18.48 3.58 20.19
N PRO A 427 -17.22 4.03 20.07
CA PRO A 427 -16.86 5.38 20.47
C PRO A 427 -17.73 6.37 19.66
N ASN A 428 -18.17 7.46 20.27
CA ASN A 428 -19.00 8.45 19.58
C ASN A 428 -18.05 9.50 18.95
N PHE A 429 -17.81 9.41 17.64
CA PHE A 429 -16.68 10.10 16.97
C PHE A 429 -17.01 11.49 16.37
N LEU A 430 -18.23 12.01 16.54
CA LEU A 430 -18.68 13.24 15.86
C LEU A 430 -18.75 14.49 16.77
N THR A 431 -18.70 14.36 18.09
CA THR A 431 -18.99 15.49 19.00
C THR A 431 -17.83 16.47 19.22
N LYS A 432 -16.57 16.10 18.94
CA LYS A 432 -15.42 17.00 19.21
C LYS A 432 -15.04 17.97 18.08
N ASN A 433 -15.46 17.73 16.84
CA ASN A 433 -15.05 18.57 15.70
C ASN A 433 -16.12 19.57 15.21
N GLN A 434 -17.33 19.56 15.79
CA GLN A 434 -18.38 20.53 15.42
C GLN A 434 -18.37 21.82 16.26
N GLU A 435 -17.73 21.84 17.43
CA GLU A 435 -17.75 23.02 18.31
C GLU A 435 -16.78 24.14 17.91
N VAL A 436 -15.84 23.90 16.98
CA VAL A 436 -14.87 24.92 16.53
C VAL A 436 -15.35 25.69 15.29
N GLY A 437 -16.51 25.32 14.71
CA GLY A 437 -17.00 25.86 13.43
C GLY A 437 -18.17 26.85 13.49
N ILE A 438 -18.69 27.19 14.67
CA ILE A 438 -19.87 28.08 14.79
C ILE A 438 -19.54 29.26 15.71
N LEU A 439 -18.84 30.26 15.17
CA LEU A 439 -18.84 31.60 15.74
C LEU A 439 -19.66 32.53 14.83
N LYS A 440 -20.90 32.74 15.27
CA LYS A 440 -21.78 33.93 15.17
C LYS A 440 -21.76 34.72 13.85
N ARG A 441 -22.86 34.62 13.10
CA ARG A 441 -23.32 35.70 12.20
C ARG A 441 -23.67 36.93 13.06
N PRO A 442 -23.22 38.15 12.72
CA PRO A 442 -23.81 39.35 13.28
C PRO A 442 -25.17 39.61 12.62
N ALA A 443 -26.11 40.09 13.43
CA ALA A 443 -27.36 40.70 13.01
C ALA A 443 -27.10 42.09 12.40
#